data_AF-A0A257RB43-F1
#
_entry.id   AF-A0A257RB43-F1
#
_cell.length_a   1.000
_cell.length_b   1.000
_cell.length_c   1.000
_cell.angle_alpha   90.00
_cell.angle_beta   90.00
_cell.angle_gamma   90.00
#
_symmetry.space_group_name_H-M   'P 1'
#
loop_
_entity.id
_entity.type
_entity.pdbx_description
1 polymer ?
#
loop_
_entity_poly.entity_id
_entity_poly.type
_entity_poly.pdbx_seq_one_letter_code
_entity_poly.pdbx_strand_id
1 'polypeptide(L)' 'RLIGAQILAHNAGEMIQTAALAIRHRMTVQELGDTLFPYLVMSEGIKLAAQTFTKDVKQLSCCAG' A
#
# COMPACT_ATOMS: atom_id res chain seq x y z
N ARG A 1 -4.81 10.24 6.37
CA ARG A 1 -6.00 9.37 6.27
C ARG A 1 -6.20 8.96 4.82
N LEU A 2 -6.31 7.67 4.53
CA LEU A 2 -6.61 7.16 3.19
C LEU A 2 -8.08 7.42 2.85
N ILE A 3 -8.34 7.96 1.66
CA ILE A 3 -9.69 8.33 1.21
C ILE A 3 -10.11 7.65 -0.09
N GLY A 4 -9.19 7.04 -0.81
CA GLY A 4 -9.42 6.38 -2.09
C GLY A 4 -8.14 5.74 -2.61
N ALA A 5 -8.30 4.82 -3.56
CA ALA A 5 -7.21 4.20 -4.31
C ALA A 5 -7.70 3.85 -5.71
N GLN A 6 -6.83 3.99 -6.72
CA GLN A 6 -7.09 3.56 -8.09
C GLN A 6 -5.92 2.67 -8.51
N ILE A 7 -6.23 1.50 -9.06
CA ILE A 7 -5.23 0.48 -9.37
C ILE A 7 -5.53 -0.05 -10.77
N LEU A 8 -4.56 0.08 -11.67
CA LEU A 8 -4.56 -0.57 -12.98
C LEU A 8 -3.40 -1.55 -13.02
N ALA A 9 -3.68 -2.81 -12.70
CA ALA A 9 -2.69 -3.88 -12.66
C ALA A 9 -3.37 -5.25 -12.78
N HIS A 10 -2.57 -6.28 -13.05
CA HIS A 10 -3.01 -7.66 -12.87
C HIS A 10 -3.45 -7.89 -11.42
N ASN A 11 -4.54 -8.62 -11.20
CA ASN A 11 -5.14 -8.88 -9.89
C ASN A 11 -5.57 -7.63 -9.09
N ALA A 12 -5.82 -6.49 -9.76
CA ALA A 12 -6.30 -5.28 -9.09
C ALA A 12 -7.60 -5.49 -8.26
N GLY A 13 -8.46 -6.44 -8.67
CA GLY A 13 -9.66 -6.81 -7.91
C GLY A 13 -9.37 -7.46 -6.54
N GLU A 14 -8.24 -8.16 -6.40
CA GLU A 14 -7.79 -8.71 -5.11
C GLU A 14 -7.11 -7.63 -4.26
N MET A 15 -6.28 -6.79 -4.90
CA MET A 15 -5.59 -5.67 -4.25
C MET A 15 -6.56 -4.65 -3.65
N ILE A 16 -7.61 -4.28 -4.38
CA ILE A 16 -8.53 -3.21 -3.97
C ILE A 16 -9.25 -3.53 -2.66
N GLN A 17 -9.41 -4.82 -2.31
CA GLN A 17 -10.00 -5.22 -1.04
C GLN A 17 -9.18 -4.74 0.16
N THR A 18 -7.85 -4.77 0.06
CA THR A 18 -6.95 -4.21 1.09
C THR A 18 -7.17 -2.71 1.24
N ALA A 19 -7.25 -1.96 0.13
CA ALA A 19 -7.50 -0.52 0.16
C ALA A 19 -8.89 -0.20 0.74
N ALA A 20 -9.92 -0.98 0.40
CA ALA A 20 -11.27 -0.83 0.92
C ALA A 20 -11.33 -1.02 2.44
N LEU A 21 -10.65 -2.05 2.97
CA LEU A 21 -10.54 -2.26 4.42
C LEU A 21 -9.76 -1.13 5.10
N ALA A 22 -8.64 -0.69 4.53
CA ALA A 22 -7.86 0.42 5.07
C ALA A 22 -8.69 1.72 5.18
N ILE A 23 -9.50 2.03 4.16
CA ILE A 23 -10.43 3.17 4.16
C ILE A 23 -11.52 2.98 5.24
N ARG A 24 -12.11 1.78 5.33
CA ARG A 24 -13.14 1.46 6.34
C ARG A 24 -12.62 1.65 7.77
N HIS A 25 -11.37 1.27 8.02
CA HIS A 25 -10.70 1.43 9.31
C HIS A 25 -10.11 2.83 9.53
N ARG A 26 -10.32 3.76 8.59
CA ARG A 26 -9.82 5.15 8.63
C ARG A 26 -8.29 5.23 8.77
N MET A 27 -7.58 4.22 8.29
CA MET A 27 -6.11 4.16 8.37
C MET A 27 -5.48 5.36 7.64
N THR A 28 -4.33 5.80 8.14
CA THR A 28 -3.43 6.75 7.51
C THR A 28 -2.51 6.04 6.51
N VAL A 29 -1.81 6.82 5.68
CA VAL A 29 -0.83 6.25 4.73
C VAL A 29 0.40 5.73 5.49
N GLN A 30 0.70 6.32 6.64
CA GLN A 30 1.74 5.88 7.56
C GLN A 30 1.40 4.51 8.15
N GLU A 31 0.23 4.36 8.79
CA GLU A 31 -0.20 3.07 9.35
C GLU A 31 -0.27 1.95 8.29
N LEU A 32 -0.63 2.31 7.05
CA LEU A 32 -0.64 1.36 5.92
C LEU A 32 0.78 0.98 5.46
N GLY A 33 1.72 1.94 5.45
CA GLY A 33 3.13 1.71 5.15
C GLY A 33 3.84 0.87 6.21
N ASP A 34 3.46 1.04 7.48
CA ASP A 34 4.00 0.31 8.63
C ASP A 34 3.46 -1.13 8.75
N THR A 35 2.39 -1.46 7.99
CA THR A 35 1.80 -2.81 7.97
C THR A 35 2.73 -3.78 7.23
N LEU A 36 2.85 -5.02 7.73
CA LEU A 36 3.60 -6.07 7.06
C LEU A 36 2.81 -6.65 5.89
N PHE A 37 3.39 -6.55 4.69
CA PHE A 37 2.91 -7.21 3.47
C PHE A 37 3.91 -8.30 3.06
N PRO A 38 3.43 -9.43 2.51
CA PRO A 38 4.32 -10.41 1.89
C PRO A 38 5.14 -9.76 0.76
N TYR A 39 6.35 -10.25 0.53
CA TYR A 39 7.18 -9.81 -0.60
C TYR A 39 6.75 -10.50 -1.91
N LEU A 40 6.89 -9.81 -3.05
CA LEU A 40 6.56 -10.33 -4.39
C LEU A 40 5.07 -10.64 -4.60
N VAL A 41 4.18 -9.90 -3.93
CA VAL A 41 2.74 -9.95 -4.18
C VAL A 41 2.24 -8.59 -4.65
N MET A 42 1.24 -8.57 -5.53
CA MET A 42 0.74 -7.32 -6.09
C MET A 42 0.24 -6.35 -5.00
N SER A 43 -0.34 -6.87 -3.91
CA SER A 43 -0.80 -6.07 -2.77
C SER A 43 0.34 -5.36 -2.01
N GLU A 44 1.59 -5.82 -2.12
CA GLU A 44 2.77 -5.09 -1.62
C GLU A 44 2.89 -3.71 -2.27
N GLY A 45 2.45 -3.58 -3.53
CA GLY A 45 2.40 -2.31 -4.23
C GLY A 45 1.58 -1.24 -3.50
N ILE A 46 0.57 -1.63 -2.70
CA ILE A 46 -0.20 -0.70 -1.87
C ILE A 46 0.67 -0.13 -0.75
N LYS A 47 1.48 -0.97 -0.09
CA LYS A 47 2.44 -0.54 0.94
C LYS A 47 3.49 0.39 0.34
N LEU A 48 4.11 0.00 -0.77
CA LEU A 48 5.13 0.81 -1.44
C LEU A 48 4.57 2.16 -1.88
N ALA A 49 3.35 2.19 -2.45
CA ALA A 49 2.67 3.43 -2.81
C ALA A 49 2.41 4.32 -1.57
N ALA A 50 2.01 3.74 -0.44
CA ALA A 50 1.80 4.48 0.80
C ALA A 50 3.10 5.10 1.35
N GLN A 51 4.24 4.41 1.23
CA GLN A 51 5.55 4.90 1.65
C GLN A 51 6.07 6.06 0.79
N THR A 52 5.59 6.19 -0.46
CA THR A 52 5.98 7.31 -1.34
C THR A 52 5.55 8.69 -0.83
N PHE A 53 4.61 8.74 0.12
CA PHE A 53 4.22 10.00 0.77
C PHE A 53 5.32 10.60 1.66
N THR A 54 6.27 9.81 2.13
CA THR A 54 7.34 10.26 3.04
C THR A 54 8.75 10.05 2.48
N LYS A 55 8.95 9.09 1.55
CA LYS A 55 10.26 8.75 1.02
C LYS A 55 10.21 8.35 -0.47
N ASP A 56 11.26 8.64 -1.22
CA ASP A 56 11.38 8.16 -2.61
C ASP A 56 11.47 6.63 -2.64
N VAL A 57 10.59 5.98 -3.40
CA VAL A 57 10.55 4.53 -3.58
C VAL A 57 11.90 3.96 -4.07
N LYS A 58 12.66 4.73 -4.85
CA LYS A 58 14.00 4.32 -5.35
C LYS A 58 15.05 4.26 -4.25
N GLN A 59 14.80 4.89 -3.11
CA GLN A 59 15.66 4.92 -1.93
C GLN A 59 15.20 3.92 -0.84
N LEU A 60 14.19 3.10 -1.14
CA LEU A 60 13.74 2.02 -0.28
C LEU A 60 14.60 0.77 -0.51
N SER A 61 15.01 0.13 0.58
CA SER A 61 15.54 -1.23 0.53
C SER A 61 14.41 -2.23 0.23
N CYS A 62 14.77 -3.47 -0.14
CA CYS A 62 13.81 -4.56 -0.30
C CYS A 62 12.92 -4.68 0.95
N CYS A 63 11.59 -4.62 0.77
CA CYS A 63 10.57 -4.67 1.82
C CYS A 63 10.65 -3.57 2.89
N ALA A 64 11.28 -2.41 2.63
CA ALA A 64 11.39 -1.32 3.60
C ALA A 64 10.06 -1.06 4.31
N GLY A 65 10.11 -0.78 5.62
CA GLY A 65 8.98 -0.34 6.46
C GLY A 65 9.04 1.18 6.61
#